data_AF-A0A2V1HUM8-F1
#
_entry.id   AF-A0A2V1HUM8-F1
#
_cell.length_a   1.000
_cell.length_b   1.000
_cell.length_c   1.000
_cell.angle_alpha   90.00
_cell.angle_beta   90.00
_cell.angle_gamma   90.00
#
_symmetry.space_group_name_H-M   'P 1'
#
loop_
_entity.id
_entity.type
_entity.pdbx_description
1 polymer ?
#
loop_
_entity_poly.entity_id
_entity_poly.type
_entity_poly.pdbx_seq_one_letter_code
_entity_poly.pdbx_strand_id
1 'polypeptide(L)'
;MDAVDALIASMLPGGSEVAPAFMDIARRYADALIRGSDETERSRVAAAVVVAHARMGDPAEAARLAESEIAVARAADRLDADRLSLLLSAAAEAFLTPGNVRPGTASALQALSYATLAAQDELVFRAHTLLAVGYALNGQYEEAERSAAACRQLQAAHHWEVSAVFYSLLLGEILIHSSTLDSGELRRITGELRSAEPGNRLWTATADSAEAMALLAINDHATAIPLLMGVLSDANSTGILPMVRGFALGIQADLLLARGEARRVLRVLQGRRSPWSHALCFDMQRSAAYLLLGENRDALLVTDACMKLGPDHCLRTVPPLLFRRAVAHLRLGQGARADEAFEEGFRLILQSGSLTPLLTLAPDEIRGLAQRLGERRPELALQVDDFVRQLTQLPVVDRVRSALPRLSPRESVLASRLRTGDSLVSVAESLSVSHNTVKSQARTLYRKLGVTSRADALDALEGAGFFD
;
A
#
# COMPACT_ATOMS: atom_id res chain seq x y z
N MET A 1 10.54 -34.37 -9.01
CA MET A 1 10.69 -34.40 -7.54
C MET A 1 11.63 -33.31 -7.09
N ASP A 2 12.82 -33.19 -7.66
CA ASP A 2 13.80 -32.14 -7.31
C ASP A 2 13.24 -30.71 -7.26
N ALA A 3 12.39 -30.33 -8.22
CA ALA A 3 11.72 -29.03 -8.21
C ALA A 3 10.75 -28.84 -7.02
N VAL A 4 10.02 -29.89 -6.65
CA VAL A 4 9.12 -29.89 -5.48
C VAL A 4 9.95 -29.78 -4.20
N ASP A 5 11.00 -30.58 -4.07
CA ASP A 5 11.86 -30.58 -2.89
C ASP A 5 12.52 -29.21 -2.66
N ALA A 6 13.02 -28.58 -3.73
CA ALA A 6 13.58 -27.23 -3.67
C ALA A 6 12.54 -26.18 -3.24
N LEU A 7 11.30 -26.26 -3.77
CA LEU A 7 10.21 -25.36 -3.40
C LEU A 7 9.81 -25.52 -1.94
N ILE A 8 9.68 -26.75 -1.45
CA ILE A 8 9.40 -27.03 -0.03
C ILE A 8 10.53 -26.49 0.85
N ALA A 9 11.79 -26.77 0.51
CA ALA A 9 12.94 -26.28 1.28
C ALA A 9 12.92 -24.75 1.38
N SER A 10 12.62 -24.04 0.29
CA SER A 10 12.54 -22.57 0.29
C SER A 10 11.44 -21.96 1.16
N MET A 11 10.49 -22.77 1.64
CA MET A 11 9.46 -22.33 2.59
C MET A 11 9.91 -22.48 4.05
N LEU A 12 11.06 -23.10 4.30
CA LEU A 12 11.55 -23.41 5.63
C LEU A 12 12.92 -22.75 5.87
N PRO A 13 13.31 -22.54 7.15
CA PRO A 13 14.63 -22.00 7.48
C PRO A 13 15.77 -22.82 6.87
N GLY A 14 16.81 -22.13 6.39
CA GLY A 14 17.97 -22.76 5.74
C GLY A 14 17.76 -23.12 4.27
N GLY A 15 16.54 -22.96 3.73
CA GLY A 15 16.28 -23.12 2.30
C GLY A 15 16.78 -21.94 1.46
N SER A 16 17.40 -22.24 0.32
CA SER A 16 17.86 -21.22 -0.62
C SER A 16 16.77 -20.76 -1.60
N GLU A 17 17.05 -19.68 -2.34
CA GLU A 17 16.22 -19.26 -3.47
C GLU A 17 16.08 -20.40 -4.50
N VAL A 18 14.85 -20.55 -5.00
CA VAL A 18 14.51 -21.57 -6.00
C VAL A 18 14.87 -21.07 -7.38
N ALA A 19 15.62 -21.87 -8.14
CA ALA A 19 15.95 -21.55 -9.52
C ALA A 19 14.67 -21.31 -10.37
N PRO A 20 14.62 -20.29 -11.24
CA PRO A 20 13.44 -19.99 -12.06
C PRO A 20 12.92 -21.19 -12.86
N ALA A 21 13.83 -22.05 -13.35
CA ALA A 21 13.47 -23.27 -14.06
C ALA A 21 12.62 -24.25 -13.22
N PHE A 22 12.88 -24.35 -11.90
CA PHE A 22 12.10 -25.21 -11.02
C PHE A 22 10.71 -24.65 -10.75
N MET A 23 10.58 -23.32 -10.64
CA MET A 23 9.27 -22.66 -10.56
C MET A 23 8.47 -22.88 -11.84
N ASP A 24 9.10 -22.74 -13.02
CA ASP A 24 8.45 -22.98 -14.31
C ASP A 24 8.01 -24.44 -14.49
N ILE A 25 8.83 -25.40 -14.07
CA ILE A 25 8.48 -26.83 -14.08
C ILE A 25 7.26 -27.09 -13.20
N ALA A 26 7.26 -26.60 -11.96
CA ALA A 26 6.15 -26.81 -11.03
C ALA A 26 4.84 -26.21 -11.57
N ARG A 27 4.88 -25.03 -12.19
CA ARG A 27 3.71 -24.40 -12.82
C ARG A 27 3.22 -25.14 -14.06
N ARG A 28 4.13 -25.44 -15.00
CA ARG A 28 3.75 -26.06 -16.28
C ARG A 28 3.17 -27.45 -16.10
N TYR A 29 3.67 -28.20 -15.11
CA TYR A 29 3.26 -29.57 -14.85
C TYR A 29 2.42 -29.72 -13.58
N ALA A 30 1.85 -28.62 -13.05
CA ALA A 30 1.04 -28.58 -11.83
C ALA A 30 0.04 -29.74 -11.73
N ASP A 31 -0.81 -29.84 -12.75
CA ASP A 31 -1.86 -30.85 -12.88
C ASP A 31 -1.32 -32.29 -12.90
N ALA A 32 -0.21 -32.52 -13.61
CA ALA A 32 0.41 -33.83 -13.71
C ALA A 32 1.11 -34.23 -12.40
N LEU A 33 1.78 -33.27 -11.74
CA LEU A 33 2.43 -33.46 -10.46
C LEU A 33 1.41 -33.80 -9.37
N ILE A 34 0.33 -33.02 -9.25
CA ILE A 34 -0.69 -33.23 -8.22
C ILE A 34 -1.45 -34.53 -8.46
N ARG A 35 -1.91 -34.81 -9.68
CA ARG A 35 -2.65 -36.05 -10.00
C ARG A 35 -1.78 -37.31 -9.97
N GLY A 36 -0.48 -37.17 -10.23
CA GLY A 36 0.48 -38.27 -10.17
C GLY A 36 1.02 -38.56 -8.77
N SER A 37 0.68 -37.73 -7.78
CA SER A 37 1.08 -37.93 -6.38
C SER A 37 0.13 -38.91 -5.69
N ASP A 38 0.68 -39.75 -4.82
CA ASP A 38 -0.14 -40.53 -3.90
C ASP A 38 -0.80 -39.63 -2.84
N GLU A 39 -1.78 -40.18 -2.11
CA GLU A 39 -2.52 -39.44 -1.07
C GLU A 39 -1.59 -38.87 0.01
N THR A 40 -0.45 -39.52 0.26
CA THR A 40 0.48 -39.11 1.30
C THR A 40 1.31 -37.90 0.89
N GLU A 41 1.78 -37.81 -0.35
CA GLU A 41 2.61 -36.71 -0.84
C GLU A 41 1.82 -35.57 -1.48
N ARG A 42 0.52 -35.77 -1.77
CA ARG A 42 -0.31 -34.81 -2.50
C ARG A 42 -0.30 -33.40 -1.90
N SER A 43 -0.49 -33.27 -0.59
CA SER A 43 -0.50 -31.95 0.08
C SER A 43 0.84 -31.23 -0.03
N ARG A 44 1.95 -31.97 0.02
CA ARG A 44 3.30 -31.43 -0.13
C ARG A 44 3.54 -30.95 -1.56
N VAL A 45 3.19 -31.76 -2.55
CA VAL A 45 3.30 -31.39 -3.98
C VAL A 45 2.40 -30.20 -4.31
N ALA A 46 1.16 -30.19 -3.80
CA ALA A 46 0.24 -29.07 -3.93
C ALA A 46 0.82 -27.78 -3.32
N ALA A 47 1.43 -27.85 -2.12
CA ALA A 47 2.06 -26.69 -1.49
C ALA A 47 3.17 -26.09 -2.38
N ALA A 48 4.05 -26.94 -2.93
CA ALA A 48 5.11 -26.50 -3.84
C ALA A 48 4.55 -25.83 -5.11
N VAL A 49 3.53 -26.42 -5.74
CA VAL A 49 2.88 -25.87 -6.93
C VAL A 49 2.21 -24.53 -6.64
N VAL A 50 1.47 -24.42 -5.53
CA VAL A 50 0.80 -23.18 -5.11
C VAL A 50 1.82 -22.05 -4.92
N VAL A 51 2.94 -22.31 -4.22
CA VAL A 51 4.00 -21.32 -4.03
C VAL A 51 4.66 -20.92 -5.35
N ALA A 52 4.88 -21.87 -6.27
CA ALA A 52 5.43 -21.55 -7.58
C ALA A 52 4.53 -20.59 -8.38
N HIS A 53 3.21 -20.78 -8.36
CA HIS A 53 2.27 -19.82 -8.97
C HIS A 53 2.25 -18.47 -8.24
N ALA A 54 2.25 -18.47 -6.91
CA ALA A 54 2.23 -17.25 -6.10
C ALA A 54 3.45 -16.37 -6.38
N ARG A 55 4.66 -16.95 -6.36
CA ARG A 55 5.93 -16.22 -6.53
C ARG A 55 6.19 -15.76 -7.96
N MET A 56 5.62 -16.44 -8.95
CA MET A 56 5.78 -16.08 -10.37
C MET A 56 4.64 -15.21 -10.92
N GLY A 57 3.87 -14.55 -10.03
CA GLY A 57 2.91 -13.53 -10.42
C GLY A 57 1.59 -14.06 -10.98
N ASP A 58 1.18 -15.27 -10.59
CA ASP A 58 -0.11 -15.87 -10.96
C ASP A 58 -1.00 -16.11 -9.72
N PRO A 59 -1.40 -15.03 -9.02
CA PRO A 59 -2.06 -15.15 -7.72
C PRO A 59 -3.46 -15.73 -7.80
N ALA A 60 -4.16 -15.56 -8.93
CA ALA A 60 -5.51 -16.11 -9.13
C ALA A 60 -5.47 -17.64 -9.20
N GLU A 61 -4.54 -18.19 -9.98
CA GLU A 61 -4.36 -19.63 -10.07
C GLU A 61 -3.81 -20.22 -8.77
N ALA A 62 -2.87 -19.53 -8.12
CA ALA A 62 -2.35 -19.94 -6.81
C ALA A 62 -3.47 -20.07 -5.76
N ALA A 63 -4.35 -19.07 -5.67
CA ALA A 63 -5.50 -19.08 -4.76
C ALA A 63 -6.50 -20.20 -5.11
N ARG A 64 -6.82 -20.39 -6.39
CA ARG A 64 -7.73 -21.44 -6.85
C ARG A 64 -7.21 -22.84 -6.51
N LEU A 65 -5.92 -23.09 -6.77
CA LEU A 65 -5.27 -24.35 -6.43
C LEU A 65 -5.22 -24.57 -4.92
N ALA A 66 -4.88 -23.54 -4.14
CA ALA A 66 -4.87 -23.61 -2.69
C ALA A 66 -6.23 -24.01 -2.11
N GLU A 67 -7.31 -23.35 -2.54
CA GLU A 67 -8.67 -23.65 -2.07
C GLU A 67 -9.09 -25.09 -2.41
N SER A 68 -8.82 -25.51 -3.65
CA SER A 68 -9.13 -26.86 -4.13
C SER A 68 -8.40 -27.92 -3.32
N GLU A 69 -7.08 -27.78 -3.16
CA GLU A 69 -6.27 -28.80 -2.52
C GLU A 69 -6.44 -28.81 -0.99
N ILE A 70 -6.78 -27.69 -0.35
CA ILE A 70 -7.21 -27.67 1.05
C ILE A 70 -8.50 -28.46 1.24
N ALA A 71 -9.48 -28.31 0.33
CA ALA A 71 -10.72 -29.06 0.40
C ALA A 71 -10.48 -30.57 0.25
N VAL A 72 -9.60 -30.97 -0.68
CA VAL A 72 -9.19 -32.37 -0.86
C VAL A 72 -8.49 -32.90 0.40
N ALA A 73 -7.50 -32.17 0.94
CA ALA A 73 -6.77 -32.59 2.12
C ALA A 73 -7.67 -32.76 3.35
N ARG A 74 -8.69 -31.92 3.51
CA ARG A 74 -9.67 -32.03 4.61
C ARG A 74 -10.65 -33.20 4.46
N ALA A 75 -10.84 -33.68 3.25
CA ALA A 75 -11.70 -34.83 2.97
C ALA A 75 -10.96 -36.17 3.02
N ALA A 76 -9.63 -36.16 3.17
CA ALA A 76 -8.81 -37.36 3.25
C ALA A 76 -9.05 -38.13 4.56
N ASP A 77 -8.92 -39.46 4.51
CA ASP A 77 -9.11 -40.32 5.68
C ASP A 77 -8.01 -40.13 6.74
N ARG A 78 -6.81 -39.68 6.31
CA ARG A 78 -5.66 -39.40 7.18
C ARG A 78 -5.21 -37.95 7.04
N LEU A 79 -5.14 -37.25 8.16
CA LEU A 79 -4.67 -35.86 8.26
C LEU A 79 -3.27 -35.81 8.87
N ASP A 80 -2.26 -35.57 8.03
CA ASP A 80 -0.89 -35.34 8.47
C ASP A 80 -0.68 -33.85 8.78
N ALA A 81 -0.42 -33.54 10.04
CA ALA A 81 -0.37 -32.17 10.54
C ALA A 81 0.75 -31.33 9.90
N ASP A 82 1.93 -31.90 9.71
CA ASP A 82 3.07 -31.24 9.06
C ASP A 82 2.76 -30.85 7.61
N ARG A 83 2.23 -31.79 6.82
CA ARG A 83 1.88 -31.59 5.41
C ARG A 83 0.72 -30.61 5.23
N LEU A 84 -0.27 -30.65 6.13
CA LEU A 84 -1.38 -29.70 6.11
C LEU A 84 -0.91 -28.30 6.50
N SER A 85 0.02 -28.19 7.47
CA SER A 85 0.65 -26.92 7.81
C SER A 85 1.41 -26.31 6.63
N LEU A 86 2.16 -27.12 5.87
CA LEU A 86 2.84 -26.69 4.64
C LEU A 86 1.85 -26.18 3.58
N LEU A 87 0.78 -26.93 3.31
CA LEU A 87 -0.24 -26.54 2.32
C LEU A 87 -0.95 -25.25 2.73
N LEU A 88 -1.32 -25.11 4.01
CA LEU A 88 -1.97 -23.90 4.54
C LEU A 88 -1.01 -22.70 4.54
N SER A 89 0.29 -22.91 4.76
CA SER A 89 1.30 -21.86 4.63
C SER A 89 1.46 -21.40 3.17
N ALA A 90 1.45 -22.33 2.22
CA ALA A 90 1.46 -22.02 0.80
C ALA A 90 0.19 -21.24 0.38
N ALA A 91 -0.98 -21.65 0.88
CA ALA A 91 -2.23 -20.94 0.67
C ALA A 91 -2.20 -19.51 1.23
N ALA A 92 -1.67 -19.35 2.45
CA ALA A 92 -1.49 -18.04 3.06
C ALA A 92 -0.60 -17.13 2.20
N GLU A 93 0.54 -17.62 1.70
CA GLU A 93 1.40 -16.86 0.78
C GLU A 93 0.66 -16.49 -0.51
N ALA A 94 -0.10 -17.42 -1.09
CA ALA A 94 -0.90 -17.21 -2.30
C ALA A 94 -1.96 -16.13 -2.14
N PHE A 95 -2.63 -16.06 -0.98
CA PHE A 95 -3.62 -15.03 -0.69
C PHE A 95 -2.98 -13.68 -0.31
N LEU A 96 -1.90 -13.67 0.48
CA LEU A 96 -1.27 -12.43 0.93
C LEU A 96 -0.55 -11.70 -0.21
N THR A 97 0.01 -12.43 -1.18
CA THR A 97 0.74 -11.86 -2.33
C THR A 97 -0.07 -10.85 -3.18
N PRO A 98 -1.35 -11.09 -3.54
CA PRO A 98 -2.21 -10.10 -4.17
C PRO A 98 -2.91 -9.16 -3.17
N GLY A 99 -2.65 -9.32 -1.86
CA GLY A 99 -3.26 -8.52 -0.80
C GLY A 99 -4.58 -9.06 -0.28
N ASN A 100 -4.97 -10.32 -0.49
CA ASN A 100 -6.18 -10.91 0.12
C ASN A 100 -5.92 -11.26 1.58
N VAL A 101 -5.91 -10.24 2.44
CA VAL A 101 -5.45 -10.31 3.83
C VAL A 101 -6.21 -11.34 4.66
N ARG A 102 -7.55 -11.30 4.65
CA ARG A 102 -8.38 -12.16 5.50
C ARG A 102 -8.18 -13.66 5.24
N PRO A 103 -8.39 -14.19 4.01
CA PRO A 103 -8.16 -15.62 3.76
C PRO A 103 -6.69 -16.01 3.96
N GLY A 104 -5.75 -15.08 3.69
CA GLY A 104 -4.33 -15.28 3.95
C GLY A 104 -4.01 -15.49 5.44
N THR A 105 -4.42 -14.54 6.28
CA THR A 105 -4.22 -14.61 7.74
C THR A 105 -4.96 -15.80 8.35
N ALA A 106 -6.17 -16.10 7.89
CA ALA A 106 -6.93 -17.28 8.36
C ALA A 106 -6.20 -18.60 8.03
N SER A 107 -5.63 -18.71 6.83
CA SER A 107 -4.83 -19.88 6.43
C SER A 107 -3.54 -19.98 7.27
N ALA A 108 -2.88 -18.86 7.55
CA ALA A 108 -1.67 -18.84 8.38
C ALA A 108 -1.95 -19.22 9.84
N LEU A 109 -3.10 -18.81 10.41
CA LEU A 109 -3.54 -19.22 11.75
C LEU A 109 -3.77 -20.73 11.85
N GLN A 110 -4.39 -21.32 10.83
CA GLN A 110 -4.57 -22.76 10.76
C GLN A 110 -3.23 -23.48 10.56
N ALA A 111 -2.36 -22.95 9.70
CA ALA A 111 -1.01 -23.48 9.51
C ALA A 111 -0.23 -23.54 10.82
N LEU A 112 -0.30 -22.49 11.64
CA LEU A 112 0.32 -22.45 12.97
C LEU A 112 -0.25 -23.53 13.88
N SER A 113 -1.57 -23.70 13.89
CA SER A 113 -2.24 -24.70 14.73
C SER A 113 -1.75 -26.12 14.42
N TYR A 114 -1.62 -26.45 13.12
CA TYR A 114 -1.10 -27.76 12.69
C TYR A 114 0.42 -27.88 12.88
N ALA A 115 1.19 -26.80 12.71
CA ALA A 115 2.62 -26.79 12.98
C ALA A 115 2.94 -27.11 14.45
N THR A 116 2.19 -26.49 15.37
CA THR A 116 2.30 -26.75 16.81
C THR A 116 1.94 -28.20 17.14
N LEU A 117 0.91 -28.75 16.49
CA LEU A 117 0.51 -30.15 16.67
C LEU A 117 1.58 -31.13 16.15
N ALA A 118 2.26 -30.77 15.05
CA ALA A 118 3.36 -31.53 14.49
C ALA A 118 4.67 -31.41 15.30
N ALA A 119 4.75 -30.47 16.25
CA ALA A 119 5.93 -30.17 17.05
C ALA A 119 7.20 -29.91 16.21
N GLN A 120 7.06 -29.14 15.11
CA GLN A 120 8.16 -28.75 14.21
C GLN A 120 8.34 -27.23 14.19
N ASP A 121 9.46 -26.76 14.70
CA ASP A 121 9.75 -25.33 14.86
C ASP A 121 9.90 -24.60 13.52
N GLU A 122 10.36 -25.29 12.47
CA GLU A 122 10.46 -24.74 11.11
C GLU A 122 9.09 -24.36 10.54
N LEU A 123 8.07 -25.20 10.80
CA LEU A 123 6.69 -24.96 10.38
C LEU A 123 6.04 -23.86 11.23
N VAL A 124 6.33 -23.83 12.54
CA VAL A 124 5.86 -22.78 13.45
C VAL A 124 6.44 -21.42 13.02
N PHE A 125 7.74 -21.37 12.73
CA PHE A 125 8.42 -20.20 12.21
C PHE A 125 7.75 -19.73 10.92
N ARG A 126 7.57 -20.64 9.95
CA ARG A 126 6.94 -20.32 8.67
C ARG A 126 5.55 -19.72 8.85
N ALA A 127 4.70 -20.33 9.67
CA ALA A 127 3.36 -19.82 9.92
C ALA A 127 3.38 -18.42 10.56
N HIS A 128 4.28 -18.18 11.53
CA HIS A 128 4.44 -16.86 12.13
C HIS A 128 4.95 -15.79 11.16
N THR A 129 5.83 -16.12 10.20
CA THR A 129 6.26 -15.15 9.16
C THR A 129 5.08 -14.63 8.35
N LEU A 130 4.11 -15.50 8.05
CA LEU A 130 2.91 -15.17 7.28
C LEU A 130 1.88 -14.43 8.12
N LEU A 131 1.75 -14.77 9.42
CA LEU A 131 0.92 -14.02 10.36
C LEU A 131 1.43 -12.59 10.57
N ALA A 132 2.74 -12.39 10.70
CA ALA A 132 3.33 -11.07 10.81
C ALA A 132 2.92 -10.17 9.64
N VAL A 133 3.03 -10.66 8.40
CA VAL A 133 2.58 -9.92 7.20
C VAL A 133 1.07 -9.72 7.20
N GLY A 134 0.29 -10.77 7.46
CA GLY A 134 -1.16 -10.71 7.40
C GLY A 134 -1.76 -9.70 8.37
N TYR A 135 -1.31 -9.73 9.62
CA TYR A 135 -1.74 -8.77 10.64
C TYR A 135 -1.27 -7.34 10.32
N ALA A 136 -0.01 -7.16 9.92
CA ALA A 136 0.51 -5.84 9.59
C ALA A 136 -0.16 -5.22 8.35
N LEU A 137 -0.47 -6.03 7.33
CA LEU A 137 -1.23 -5.58 6.16
C LEU A 137 -2.64 -5.12 6.53
N ASN A 138 -3.26 -5.73 7.55
CA ASN A 138 -4.56 -5.31 8.06
C ASN A 138 -4.49 -4.08 8.98
N GLY A 139 -3.35 -3.80 9.60
CA GLY A 139 -3.18 -2.75 10.61
C GLY A 139 -3.32 -3.24 12.06
N GLN A 140 -3.22 -4.55 12.28
CA GLN A 140 -3.22 -5.20 13.61
C GLN A 140 -1.78 -5.35 14.11
N TYR A 141 -1.15 -4.23 14.45
CA TYR A 141 0.30 -4.19 14.66
C TYR A 141 0.76 -4.95 15.91
N GLU A 142 -0.04 -4.99 16.98
CA GLU A 142 0.29 -5.76 18.19
C GLU A 142 0.35 -7.28 17.91
N GLU A 143 -0.60 -7.83 17.15
CA GLU A 143 -0.57 -9.22 16.69
C GLU A 143 0.60 -9.50 15.74
N ALA A 144 0.90 -8.53 14.88
CA ALA A 144 2.03 -8.64 13.94
C ALA A 144 3.37 -8.68 14.68
N GLU A 145 3.57 -7.78 15.65
CA GLU A 145 4.76 -7.72 16.51
C GLU A 145 4.93 -9.00 17.31
N ARG A 146 3.86 -9.54 17.91
CA ARG A 146 3.92 -10.83 18.61
C ARG A 146 4.38 -11.97 17.70
N SER A 147 3.90 -11.99 16.45
CA SER A 147 4.31 -13.01 15.47
C SER A 147 5.76 -12.82 15.00
N ALA A 148 6.19 -11.58 14.76
CA ALA A 148 7.57 -11.26 14.42
C ALA A 148 8.54 -11.61 15.55
N ALA A 149 8.19 -11.28 16.79
CA ALA A 149 8.97 -11.62 17.98
C ALA A 149 9.11 -13.15 18.15
N ALA A 150 8.05 -13.93 17.92
CA ALA A 150 8.11 -15.38 17.92
C ALA A 150 9.09 -15.91 16.86
N CYS A 151 9.09 -15.33 15.65
CA CYS A 151 10.07 -15.68 14.61
C CYS A 151 11.51 -15.38 15.06
N ARG A 152 11.77 -14.19 15.61
CA ARG A 152 13.11 -13.79 16.07
C ARG A 152 13.60 -14.65 17.25
N GLN A 153 12.71 -15.09 18.14
CA GLN A 153 13.04 -16.04 19.21
C GLN A 153 13.45 -17.41 18.66
N LEU A 154 12.68 -17.95 17.71
CA LEU A 154 13.02 -19.22 17.05
C LEU A 154 14.32 -19.12 16.24
N GLN A 155 14.50 -18.02 15.50
CA GLN A 155 15.74 -17.73 14.78
C GLN A 155 16.96 -17.79 15.71
N ALA A 156 16.87 -17.12 16.88
CA ALA A 156 17.94 -17.10 17.86
C ALA A 156 18.18 -18.48 18.50
N ALA A 157 17.12 -19.21 18.83
CA ALA A 157 17.21 -20.53 19.45
C ALA A 157 17.87 -21.58 18.55
N HIS A 158 17.60 -21.51 17.24
CA HIS A 158 18.12 -22.47 16.25
C HIS A 158 19.34 -21.97 15.47
N HIS A 159 19.79 -20.73 15.73
CA HIS A 159 20.88 -20.08 14.99
C HIS A 159 20.64 -20.07 13.47
N TRP A 160 19.40 -19.82 13.04
CA TRP A 160 19.08 -19.77 11.62
C TRP A 160 19.60 -18.48 10.97
N GLU A 161 20.38 -18.66 9.90
CA GLU A 161 20.77 -17.59 9.00
C GLU A 161 19.57 -17.08 8.19
N VAL A 162 19.61 -15.80 7.83
CA VAL A 162 18.59 -15.18 6.99
C VAL A 162 18.61 -15.84 5.61
N SER A 163 17.44 -16.27 5.16
CA SER A 163 17.23 -17.07 3.94
C SER A 163 15.88 -16.75 3.29
N ALA A 164 15.51 -17.42 2.20
CA ALA A 164 14.31 -17.12 1.40
C ALA A 164 13.01 -16.99 2.25
N VAL A 165 12.84 -17.84 3.26
CA VAL A 165 11.65 -17.83 4.14
C VAL A 165 11.52 -16.54 4.97
N PHE A 166 12.63 -15.86 5.28
CA PHE A 166 12.66 -14.64 6.06
C PHE A 166 12.06 -13.45 5.33
N TYR A 167 11.91 -13.53 4.00
CA TYR A 167 11.31 -12.45 3.20
C TYR A 167 9.95 -11.99 3.75
N SER A 168 9.08 -12.93 4.13
CA SER A 168 7.79 -12.60 4.72
C SER A 168 7.94 -11.93 6.09
N LEU A 169 8.85 -12.41 6.95
CA LEU A 169 9.12 -11.76 8.23
C LEU A 169 9.58 -10.30 8.04
N LEU A 170 10.56 -10.08 7.17
CA LEU A 170 11.10 -8.74 6.90
C LEU A 170 10.04 -7.81 6.30
N LEU A 171 9.14 -8.32 5.45
CA LEU A 171 7.99 -7.54 4.95
C LEU A 171 7.02 -7.15 6.08
N GLY A 172 6.76 -8.06 7.02
CA GLY A 172 5.95 -7.78 8.20
C GLY A 172 6.57 -6.70 9.08
N GLU A 173 7.87 -6.82 9.36
CA GLU A 173 8.63 -5.83 10.13
C GLU A 173 8.65 -4.46 9.44
N ILE A 174 8.83 -4.40 8.11
CA ILE A 174 8.72 -3.14 7.36
C ILE A 174 7.38 -2.47 7.61
N LEU A 175 6.27 -3.22 7.57
CA LEU A 175 4.93 -2.66 7.77
C LEU A 175 4.70 -2.21 9.22
N ILE A 176 5.24 -2.94 10.20
CA ILE A 176 5.21 -2.57 11.63
C ILE A 176 5.97 -1.26 11.84
N HIS A 177 7.24 -1.18 11.42
CA HIS A 177 8.07 0.02 11.61
C HIS A 177 7.64 1.19 10.73
N SER A 178 7.00 0.92 9.59
CA SER A 178 6.30 1.95 8.82
C SER A 178 5.19 2.58 9.65
N SER A 179 4.45 1.78 10.43
CA SER A 179 3.30 2.25 11.20
C SER A 179 3.65 3.32 12.24
N THR A 180 4.87 3.27 12.78
CA THR A 180 5.43 4.21 13.77
C THR A 180 6.42 5.20 13.16
N LEU A 181 6.64 5.14 11.84
CA LEU A 181 7.59 5.98 11.10
C LEU A 181 9.05 5.84 11.60
N ASP A 182 9.43 4.65 12.06
CA ASP A 182 10.78 4.36 12.54
C ASP A 182 11.77 4.22 11.37
N SER A 183 12.31 5.36 10.92
CA SER A 183 13.29 5.40 9.84
C SER A 183 14.58 4.62 10.14
N GLY A 184 14.94 4.44 11.41
CA GLY A 184 16.14 3.72 11.83
C GLY A 184 15.99 2.22 11.60
N GLU A 185 14.90 1.65 12.11
CA GLU A 185 14.61 0.23 11.91
C GLU A 185 14.29 -0.10 10.44
N LEU A 186 13.57 0.77 9.73
CA LEU A 186 13.35 0.60 8.29
C LEU A 186 14.67 0.48 7.53
N ARG A 187 15.64 1.36 7.81
CA ARG A 187 16.98 1.31 7.20
C ARG A 187 17.75 0.05 7.58
N ARG A 188 17.68 -0.37 8.85
CA ARG A 188 18.30 -1.63 9.30
C ARG A 188 17.77 -2.82 8.49
N ILE A 189 16.45 -2.91 8.32
CA ILE A 189 15.80 -3.98 7.55
C ILE A 189 16.15 -3.89 6.06
N THR A 190 16.27 -2.68 5.49
CA THR A 190 16.74 -2.54 4.09
C THR A 190 18.14 -3.10 3.90
N GLY A 191 19.03 -2.93 4.88
CA GLY A 191 20.37 -3.52 4.88
C GLY A 191 20.32 -5.04 4.90
N GLU A 192 19.50 -5.61 5.79
CA GLU A 192 19.25 -7.06 5.91
C GLU A 192 18.72 -7.65 4.60
N LEU A 193 17.75 -6.99 3.95
CA LEU A 193 17.22 -7.40 2.65
C LEU A 193 18.30 -7.40 1.55
N ARG A 194 19.14 -6.37 1.50
CA ARG A 194 20.19 -6.27 0.46
C ARG A 194 21.32 -7.27 0.65
N SER A 195 21.62 -7.65 1.89
CA SER A 195 22.69 -8.60 2.20
C SER A 195 22.27 -10.05 2.08
N ALA A 196 21.00 -10.38 2.37
CA ALA A 196 20.51 -11.74 2.43
C ALA A 196 20.48 -12.43 1.06
N GLU A 197 19.98 -11.75 0.02
CA GLU A 197 19.87 -12.29 -1.34
C GLU A 197 20.42 -11.28 -2.37
N PRO A 198 21.76 -11.13 -2.48
CA PRO A 198 22.37 -10.15 -3.36
C PRO A 198 21.99 -10.37 -4.84
N GLY A 199 21.49 -9.31 -5.49
CA GLY A 199 21.07 -9.37 -6.90
C GLY A 199 19.66 -9.91 -7.12
N ASN A 200 18.97 -10.37 -6.06
CA ASN A 200 17.56 -10.71 -6.15
C ASN A 200 16.72 -9.44 -6.32
N ARG A 201 15.99 -9.36 -7.44
CA ARG A 201 15.21 -8.17 -7.82
C ARG A 201 14.05 -7.90 -6.88
N LEU A 202 13.38 -8.95 -6.39
CA LEU A 202 12.26 -8.78 -5.47
C LEU A 202 12.74 -8.17 -4.15
N TRP A 203 13.81 -8.72 -3.59
CA TRP A 203 14.41 -8.25 -2.34
C TRP A 203 14.93 -6.82 -2.49
N THR A 204 15.61 -6.52 -3.59
CA THR A 204 16.11 -5.18 -3.90
C THR A 204 14.97 -4.17 -4.03
N ALA A 205 13.91 -4.50 -4.77
CA ALA A 205 12.75 -3.63 -4.95
C ALA A 205 11.99 -3.37 -3.64
N THR A 206 11.89 -4.38 -2.78
CA THR A 206 11.31 -4.25 -1.44
C THR A 206 12.18 -3.36 -0.55
N ALA A 207 13.50 -3.52 -0.60
CA ALA A 207 14.45 -2.67 0.12
C ALA A 207 14.38 -1.21 -0.37
N ASP A 208 14.32 -0.96 -1.68
CA ASP A 208 14.17 0.38 -2.25
C ASP A 208 12.84 1.03 -1.84
N SER A 209 11.76 0.24 -1.77
CA SER A 209 10.44 0.72 -1.32
C SER A 209 10.44 1.07 0.17
N ALA A 210 11.08 0.24 1.01
CA ALA A 210 11.22 0.50 2.44
C ALA A 210 12.13 1.70 2.74
N GLU A 211 13.22 1.86 1.99
CA GLU A 211 14.09 3.04 2.10
C GLU A 211 13.33 4.32 1.73
N ALA A 212 12.53 4.28 0.66
CA ALA A 212 11.70 5.42 0.28
C ALA A 212 10.66 5.78 1.36
N MET A 213 10.12 4.80 2.10
CA MET A 213 9.26 5.05 3.26
C MET A 213 10.03 5.71 4.42
N ALA A 214 11.25 5.24 4.70
CA ALA A 214 12.12 5.86 5.71
C ALA A 214 12.48 7.31 5.35
N LEU A 215 12.75 7.58 4.06
CA LEU A 215 13.03 8.92 3.54
C LEU A 215 11.80 9.83 3.57
N LEU A 216 10.60 9.29 3.28
CA LEU A 216 9.33 10.01 3.46
C LEU A 216 9.14 10.46 4.91
N ALA A 217 9.45 9.58 5.88
CA ALA A 217 9.35 9.89 7.31
C ALA A 217 10.26 11.05 7.77
N ILE A 218 11.30 11.39 7.00
CA ILE A 218 12.23 12.50 7.28
C ILE A 218 12.18 13.61 6.22
N ASN A 219 11.17 13.63 5.35
CA ASN A 219 10.98 14.61 4.28
C ASN A 219 12.09 14.69 3.21
N ASP A 220 12.88 13.64 3.00
CA ASP A 220 13.84 13.58 1.88
C ASP A 220 13.19 13.04 0.61
N HIS A 221 12.38 13.89 -0.03
CA HIS A 221 11.65 13.51 -1.24
C HIS A 221 12.55 13.39 -2.47
N ALA A 222 13.66 14.14 -2.49
CA ALA A 222 14.59 14.19 -3.61
C ALA A 222 15.31 12.86 -3.81
N THR A 223 15.70 12.22 -2.71
CA THR A 223 16.34 10.89 -2.73
C THR A 223 15.30 9.77 -2.90
N ALA A 224 14.11 9.90 -2.29
CA ALA A 224 13.11 8.84 -2.30
C ALA A 224 12.47 8.57 -3.67
N ILE A 225 12.14 9.63 -4.44
CA ILE A 225 11.41 9.49 -5.71
C ILE A 225 12.21 8.67 -6.76
N PRO A 226 13.52 8.93 -6.99
CA PRO A 226 14.34 8.12 -7.90
C PRO A 226 14.37 6.63 -7.58
N LEU A 227 14.44 6.25 -6.28
CA LEU A 227 14.41 4.85 -5.86
C LEU A 227 13.12 4.16 -6.33
N LEU A 228 11.97 4.80 -6.09
CA LEU A 228 10.67 4.27 -6.49
C LEU A 228 10.47 4.24 -8.00
N MET A 229 11.05 5.20 -8.74
CA MET A 229 11.02 5.15 -10.21
C MET A 229 11.72 3.91 -10.76
N GLY A 230 12.81 3.47 -10.13
CA GLY A 230 13.50 2.22 -10.48
C GLY A 230 12.59 1.01 -10.31
N VAL A 231 11.89 0.90 -9.18
CA VAL A 231 10.93 -0.19 -8.90
C VAL A 231 9.75 -0.18 -9.89
N LEU A 232 9.17 0.99 -10.13
CA LEU A 232 7.95 1.12 -10.93
C LEU A 232 8.20 0.98 -12.43
N SER A 233 9.38 1.41 -12.90
CA SER A 233 9.76 1.39 -14.32
C SER A 233 10.56 0.16 -14.71
N ASP A 234 10.74 -0.80 -13.80
CA ASP A 234 11.48 -2.03 -14.07
C ASP A 234 10.83 -2.81 -15.24
N ALA A 235 11.65 -3.07 -16.27
CA ALA A 235 11.24 -3.69 -17.52
C ALA A 235 10.82 -5.15 -17.35
N ASN A 236 11.30 -5.82 -16.31
CA ASN A 236 10.91 -7.19 -15.96
C ASN A 236 9.74 -7.18 -14.97
N SER A 237 8.59 -6.75 -15.47
CA SER A 237 7.39 -6.55 -14.64
C SER A 237 6.93 -7.76 -13.83
N THR A 238 7.27 -8.97 -14.27
CA THR A 238 6.89 -10.25 -13.66
C THR A 238 7.77 -10.65 -12.48
N GLY A 239 8.94 -10.03 -12.28
CA GLY A 239 9.88 -10.38 -11.21
C GLY A 239 9.64 -9.67 -9.86
N ILE A 240 8.65 -8.78 -9.78
CA ILE A 240 8.32 -8.03 -8.56
C ILE A 240 6.85 -8.28 -8.22
N LEU A 241 6.58 -8.63 -6.97
CA LEU A 241 5.22 -8.94 -6.52
C LEU A 241 4.27 -7.74 -6.71
N PRO A 242 3.02 -7.95 -7.13
CA PRO A 242 2.05 -6.87 -7.36
C PRO A 242 1.86 -5.95 -6.16
N MET A 243 1.85 -6.51 -4.94
CA MET A 243 1.73 -5.72 -3.71
C MET A 243 2.94 -4.81 -3.47
N VAL A 244 4.17 -5.27 -3.75
CA VAL A 244 5.38 -4.45 -3.61
C VAL A 244 5.34 -3.27 -4.59
N ARG A 245 4.98 -3.51 -5.85
CA ARG A 245 4.77 -2.43 -6.84
C ARG A 245 3.66 -1.47 -6.41
N GLY A 246 2.59 -2.00 -5.80
CA GLY A 246 1.48 -1.21 -5.29
C GLY A 246 1.90 -0.32 -4.11
N PHE A 247 2.70 -0.82 -3.17
CA PHE A 247 3.30 -0.03 -2.10
C PHE A 247 4.23 1.04 -2.65
N ALA A 248 5.13 0.70 -3.57
CA ALA A 248 6.03 1.65 -4.21
C ALA A 248 5.25 2.80 -4.87
N LEU A 249 4.16 2.49 -5.58
CA LEU A 249 3.29 3.49 -6.19
C LEU A 249 2.57 4.35 -5.14
N GLY A 250 2.12 3.73 -4.05
CA GLY A 250 1.49 4.43 -2.94
C GLY A 250 2.45 5.42 -2.27
N ILE A 251 3.65 4.97 -1.92
CA ILE A 251 4.69 5.83 -1.31
C ILE A 251 5.07 6.96 -2.28
N GLN A 252 5.17 6.68 -3.58
CA GLN A 252 5.42 7.72 -4.58
C GLN A 252 4.29 8.76 -4.59
N ALA A 253 3.02 8.33 -4.53
CA ALA A 253 1.91 9.25 -4.44
C ALA A 253 1.97 10.11 -3.16
N ASP A 254 2.31 9.51 -2.01
CA ASP A 254 2.43 10.23 -0.74
C ASP A 254 3.59 11.24 -0.74
N LEU A 255 4.73 10.91 -1.36
CA LEU A 255 5.85 11.84 -1.59
C LEU A 255 5.44 13.02 -2.49
N LEU A 256 4.67 12.76 -3.55
CA LEU A 256 4.16 13.81 -4.43
C LEU A 256 3.12 14.68 -3.72
N LEU A 257 2.27 14.10 -2.87
CA LEU A 257 1.34 14.85 -2.01
C LEU A 257 2.12 15.73 -1.02
N ALA A 258 3.20 15.22 -0.43
CA ALA A 258 4.06 15.97 0.47
C ALA A 258 4.74 17.17 -0.21
N ARG A 259 4.93 17.14 -1.53
CA ARG A 259 5.42 18.26 -2.37
C ARG A 259 4.31 19.17 -2.92
N GLY A 260 3.05 18.90 -2.59
CA GLY A 260 1.90 19.63 -3.15
C GLY A 260 1.60 19.31 -4.62
N GLU A 261 2.15 18.25 -5.21
CA GLU A 261 1.99 17.90 -6.63
C GLU A 261 0.70 17.11 -6.92
N ALA A 262 -0.44 17.62 -6.44
CA ALA A 262 -1.72 16.91 -6.47
C ALA A 262 -2.14 16.42 -7.87
N ARG A 263 -1.91 17.21 -8.92
CA ARG A 263 -2.23 16.82 -10.30
C ARG A 263 -1.38 15.67 -10.80
N ARG A 264 -0.10 15.65 -10.44
CA ARG A 264 0.80 14.55 -10.76
C ARG A 264 0.38 13.27 -10.06
N VAL A 265 -0.07 13.36 -8.80
CA VAL A 265 -0.67 12.23 -8.07
C VAL A 265 -1.84 11.63 -8.84
N LEU A 266 -2.80 12.46 -9.28
CA LEU A 266 -3.96 11.98 -10.04
C LEU A 266 -3.55 11.29 -11.36
N ARG A 267 -2.50 11.77 -12.04
CA ARG A 267 -2.00 11.14 -13.27
C ARG A 267 -1.25 9.82 -13.03
N VAL A 268 -0.36 9.75 -12.04
CA VAL A 268 0.36 8.48 -11.76
C VAL A 268 -0.59 7.38 -11.28
N LEU A 269 -1.68 7.77 -10.62
CA LEU A 269 -2.74 6.87 -10.20
C LEU A 269 -3.82 6.64 -11.27
N GLN A 270 -3.73 7.25 -12.45
CA GLN A 270 -4.78 7.11 -13.47
C GLN A 270 -4.93 5.64 -13.91
N GLY A 271 -6.18 5.15 -13.90
CA GLY A 271 -6.51 3.76 -14.28
C GLY A 271 -6.12 2.69 -13.24
N ARG A 272 -5.44 3.06 -12.16
CA ARG A 272 -5.03 2.13 -11.09
C ARG A 272 -6.20 1.81 -10.17
N ARG A 273 -6.34 0.56 -9.74
CA ARG A 273 -7.41 0.14 -8.83
C ARG A 273 -6.82 -0.39 -7.53
N SER A 274 -7.47 -0.09 -6.41
CA SER A 274 -7.13 -0.69 -5.12
C SER A 274 -7.43 -2.20 -5.16
N PRO A 275 -6.58 -3.05 -4.54
CA PRO A 275 -6.87 -4.48 -4.39
C PRO A 275 -8.14 -4.70 -3.54
N TRP A 276 -8.74 -5.88 -3.65
CA TRP A 276 -10.07 -6.18 -3.11
C TRP A 276 -10.23 -5.90 -1.60
N SER A 277 -9.25 -6.29 -0.79
CA SER A 277 -9.23 -6.04 0.68
C SER A 277 -8.87 -4.61 1.09
N HIS A 278 -8.52 -3.75 0.14
CA HIS A 278 -7.99 -2.41 0.39
C HIS A 278 -6.76 -2.38 1.30
N ALA A 279 -5.99 -3.48 1.34
CA ALA A 279 -4.64 -3.47 1.90
C ALA A 279 -3.73 -2.43 1.24
N LEU A 280 -4.09 -1.92 0.06
CA LEU A 280 -3.64 -0.66 -0.52
C LEU A 280 -4.87 0.16 -0.90
N CYS A 281 -4.87 1.47 -0.71
CA CYS A 281 -6.00 2.32 -1.06
C CYS A 281 -5.55 3.53 -1.87
N PHE A 282 -5.61 3.43 -3.20
CA PHE A 282 -5.24 4.55 -4.07
C PHE A 282 -6.28 5.68 -4.01
N ASP A 283 -7.53 5.39 -3.65
CA ASP A 283 -8.58 6.41 -3.51
C ASP A 283 -8.37 7.32 -2.28
N MET A 284 -7.66 6.83 -1.26
CA MET A 284 -7.16 7.66 -0.17
C MET A 284 -6.16 8.71 -0.67
N GLN A 285 -5.22 8.33 -1.54
CA GLN A 285 -4.27 9.28 -2.14
C GLN A 285 -4.94 10.23 -3.12
N ARG A 286 -5.89 9.75 -3.93
CA ARG A 286 -6.69 10.61 -4.82
C ARG A 286 -7.51 11.63 -4.04
N SER A 287 -8.14 11.23 -2.95
CA SER A 287 -8.90 12.17 -2.11
C SER A 287 -7.99 13.22 -1.48
N ALA A 288 -6.77 12.86 -1.06
CA ALA A 288 -5.76 13.83 -0.62
C ALA A 288 -5.44 14.85 -1.73
N ALA A 289 -5.22 14.37 -2.96
CA ALA A 289 -4.95 15.25 -4.09
C ALA A 289 -6.13 16.20 -4.39
N TYR A 290 -7.37 15.70 -4.36
CA TYR A 290 -8.55 16.54 -4.51
C TYR A 290 -8.69 17.58 -3.40
N LEU A 291 -8.38 17.23 -2.15
CA LEU A 291 -8.36 18.20 -1.05
C LEU A 291 -7.30 19.29 -1.26
N LEU A 292 -6.11 18.95 -1.74
CA LEU A 292 -5.08 19.94 -2.08
C LEU A 292 -5.54 20.88 -3.22
N LEU A 293 -6.35 20.38 -4.15
CA LEU A 293 -6.94 21.17 -5.24
C LEU A 293 -8.20 21.96 -4.82
N GLY A 294 -8.67 21.82 -3.58
CA GLY A 294 -9.92 22.41 -3.09
C GLY A 294 -11.20 21.73 -3.65
N GLU A 295 -11.05 20.58 -4.29
CA GLU A 295 -12.12 19.79 -4.92
C GLU A 295 -12.79 18.86 -3.90
N ASN A 296 -13.35 19.45 -2.83
CA ASN A 296 -13.83 18.71 -1.66
C ASN A 296 -14.94 17.69 -1.97
N ARG A 297 -15.80 17.96 -2.97
CA ARG A 297 -16.83 17.00 -3.39
C ARG A 297 -16.21 15.79 -4.10
N ASP A 298 -15.20 16.01 -4.92
CA ASP A 298 -14.51 14.95 -5.65
C ASP A 298 -13.72 14.05 -4.69
N ALA A 299 -13.20 14.60 -3.59
CA ALA A 299 -12.61 13.83 -2.48
C ALA A 299 -13.62 12.87 -1.82
N LEU A 300 -14.88 13.27 -1.67
CA LEU A 300 -15.94 12.38 -1.15
C LEU A 300 -16.35 11.34 -2.19
N LEU A 301 -16.59 11.76 -3.44
CA LEU A 301 -17.03 10.88 -4.52
C LEU A 301 -16.03 9.74 -4.79
N VAL A 302 -14.73 10.06 -4.82
CA VAL A 302 -13.70 9.05 -5.10
C VAL A 302 -13.59 8.01 -3.98
N THR A 303 -14.04 8.34 -2.76
CA THR A 303 -13.96 7.47 -1.58
C THR A 303 -15.26 6.75 -1.23
N ASP A 304 -16.35 6.98 -1.97
CA ASP A 304 -17.65 6.37 -1.67
C ASP A 304 -17.65 4.84 -1.82
N ALA A 305 -16.88 4.30 -2.76
CA ALA A 305 -16.73 2.85 -2.91
C ALA A 305 -16.03 2.23 -1.69
N CYS A 306 -15.03 2.91 -1.13
CA CYS A 306 -14.32 2.46 0.06
C CYS A 306 -15.25 2.36 1.28
N MET A 307 -16.12 3.36 1.48
CA MET A 307 -17.09 3.34 2.59
C MET A 307 -18.11 2.20 2.47
N LYS A 308 -18.44 1.76 1.25
CA LYS A 308 -19.40 0.66 1.01
C LYS A 308 -18.85 -0.72 1.33
N LEU A 309 -17.53 -0.86 1.46
CA LEU A 309 -16.91 -2.12 1.86
C LEU A 309 -17.19 -2.46 3.32
N GLY A 310 -17.45 -1.45 4.15
CA GLY A 310 -17.73 -1.62 5.57
C GLY A 310 -16.65 -2.47 6.24
N PRO A 311 -17.00 -3.62 6.87
CA PRO A 311 -16.01 -4.45 7.56
C PRO A 311 -14.95 -4.99 6.60
N ASP A 312 -15.25 -5.17 5.31
CA ASP A 312 -14.34 -5.77 4.31
C ASP A 312 -13.17 -4.86 3.94
N HIS A 313 -13.16 -3.62 4.41
CA HIS A 313 -12.02 -2.70 4.28
C HIS A 313 -10.95 -2.97 5.33
N CYS A 314 -9.69 -2.93 4.91
CA CYS A 314 -8.53 -3.05 5.80
C CYS A 314 -8.47 -1.91 6.85
N LEU A 315 -8.24 -2.25 8.13
CA LEU A 315 -8.16 -1.29 9.25
C LEU A 315 -7.01 -0.29 9.08
N ARG A 316 -5.94 -0.67 8.36
CA ARG A 316 -4.81 0.21 8.06
C ARG A 316 -5.18 1.43 7.23
N THR A 317 -6.14 1.26 6.31
CA THR A 317 -6.44 2.26 5.27
C THR A 317 -7.78 2.98 5.48
N VAL A 318 -8.64 2.50 6.41
CA VAL A 318 -9.88 3.20 6.79
C VAL A 318 -9.64 4.52 7.54
N PRO A 319 -8.83 4.60 8.61
CA PRO A 319 -8.62 5.86 9.33
C PRO A 319 -8.14 7.03 8.46
N PRO A 320 -7.13 6.87 7.58
CA PRO A 320 -6.71 7.98 6.73
C PRO A 320 -7.79 8.40 5.72
N LEU A 321 -8.63 7.48 5.26
CA LEU A 321 -9.78 7.77 4.41
C LEU A 321 -10.81 8.63 5.17
N LEU A 322 -11.15 8.23 6.40
CA LEU A 322 -12.12 8.91 7.26
C LEU A 322 -11.68 10.34 7.57
N PHE A 323 -10.40 10.57 7.87
CA PHE A 323 -9.89 11.92 8.09
C PHE A 323 -9.99 12.82 6.87
N ARG A 324 -9.69 12.30 5.68
CA ARG A 324 -9.84 13.06 4.42
C ARG A 324 -11.31 13.40 4.16
N ARG A 325 -12.23 12.47 4.44
CA ARG A 325 -13.68 12.73 4.37
C ARG A 325 -14.13 13.76 5.41
N ALA A 326 -13.60 13.71 6.63
CA ALA A 326 -13.89 14.69 7.67
C ALA A 326 -13.48 16.10 7.25
N VAL A 327 -12.27 16.27 6.70
CA VAL A 327 -11.80 17.55 6.14
C VAL A 327 -12.69 18.00 4.98
N ALA A 328 -13.04 17.10 4.07
CA ALA A 328 -13.94 17.44 2.96
C ALA A 328 -15.31 17.92 3.46
N HIS A 329 -15.91 17.24 4.44
CA HIS A 329 -17.17 17.64 5.05
C HIS A 329 -17.06 18.99 5.77
N LEU A 330 -15.97 19.23 6.50
CA LEU A 330 -15.71 20.49 7.18
C LEU A 330 -15.69 21.66 6.20
N ARG A 331 -14.93 21.54 5.11
CA ARG A 331 -14.83 22.56 4.06
C ARG A 331 -16.13 22.78 3.28
N LEU A 332 -17.03 21.81 3.29
CA LEU A 332 -18.37 21.91 2.70
C LEU A 332 -19.42 22.46 3.69
N GLY A 333 -19.03 22.84 4.91
CA GLY A 333 -19.93 23.33 5.95
C GLY A 333 -20.78 22.24 6.61
N GLN A 334 -20.42 20.97 6.44
CA GLN A 334 -21.17 19.81 6.95
C GLN A 334 -20.61 19.35 8.31
N GLY A 335 -20.69 20.23 9.32
CA GLY A 335 -20.01 20.06 10.61
C GLY A 335 -20.31 18.74 11.33
N ALA A 336 -21.57 18.28 11.34
CA ALA A 336 -21.94 17.02 11.99
C ALA A 336 -21.28 15.80 11.33
N ARG A 337 -21.30 15.72 10.00
CA ARG A 337 -20.64 14.64 9.24
C ARG A 337 -19.12 14.69 9.36
N ALA A 338 -18.55 15.88 9.45
CA ALA A 338 -17.12 16.05 9.68
C ALA A 338 -16.73 15.45 11.04
N ASP A 339 -17.49 15.75 12.08
CA ASP A 339 -17.23 15.24 13.43
C ASP A 339 -17.43 13.72 13.53
N GLU A 340 -18.48 13.18 12.91
CA GLU A 340 -18.73 11.73 12.86
C GLU A 340 -17.57 10.98 12.19
N ALA A 341 -17.16 11.40 10.99
CA ALA A 341 -16.06 10.78 10.27
C ALA A 341 -14.73 10.91 11.03
N PHE A 342 -14.49 12.06 11.66
CA PHE A 342 -13.28 12.27 12.46
C PHE A 342 -13.27 11.38 13.71
N GLU A 343 -14.37 11.34 14.47
CA GLU A 343 -14.51 10.55 15.70
C GLU A 343 -14.32 9.04 15.42
N GLU A 344 -14.86 8.54 14.30
CA GLU A 344 -14.65 7.16 13.86
C GLU A 344 -13.18 6.88 13.51
N GLY A 345 -12.54 7.72 12.71
CA GLY A 345 -11.13 7.56 12.33
C GLY A 345 -10.18 7.66 13.53
N PHE A 346 -10.48 8.56 14.46
CA PHE A 346 -9.71 8.75 15.69
C PHE A 346 -9.75 7.50 16.57
N ARG A 347 -10.92 6.89 16.79
CA ARG A 347 -11.03 5.66 17.59
C ARG A 347 -10.25 4.49 16.98
N LEU A 348 -10.26 4.35 15.66
CA LEU A 348 -9.50 3.30 14.98
C LEU A 348 -7.97 3.49 15.10
N ILE A 349 -7.50 4.74 15.15
CA ILE A 349 -6.08 5.02 15.40
C ILE A 349 -5.69 4.76 16.85
N LEU A 350 -6.55 5.08 17.83
CA LEU A 350 -6.28 4.72 19.21
C LEU A 350 -6.11 3.21 19.40
N GLN A 351 -6.81 2.40 18.61
CA GLN A 351 -6.67 0.95 18.65
C GLN A 351 -5.40 0.44 17.97
N SER A 352 -4.97 1.07 16.88
CA SER A 352 -3.83 0.60 16.07
C SER A 352 -2.49 1.25 16.42
N GLY A 353 -2.49 2.41 17.07
CA GLY A 353 -1.28 3.19 17.38
C GLY A 353 -0.55 3.75 16.15
N SER A 354 -1.14 3.66 14.94
CA SER A 354 -0.43 4.01 13.72
C SER A 354 -0.39 5.51 13.44
N LEU A 355 0.79 6.00 13.06
CA LEU A 355 1.05 7.36 12.61
C LEU A 355 0.93 7.53 11.09
N THR A 356 1.07 6.44 10.32
CA THR A 356 0.95 6.50 8.85
C THR A 356 -0.35 7.12 8.33
N PRO A 357 -1.53 6.93 8.98
CA PRO A 357 -2.76 7.58 8.53
C PRO A 357 -2.71 9.11 8.51
N LEU A 358 -1.80 9.67 9.32
CA LEU A 358 -1.67 11.10 9.55
C LEU A 358 -0.76 11.78 8.54
N LEU A 359 0.05 11.01 7.81
CA LEU A 359 0.87 11.52 6.72
C LEU A 359 -0.01 12.15 5.64
N THR A 360 0.49 13.25 5.06
CA THR A 360 -0.14 14.01 3.95
C THR A 360 -1.51 14.64 4.27
N LEU A 361 -1.93 14.66 5.54
CA LEU A 361 -3.12 15.39 5.97
C LEU A 361 -2.86 16.90 6.11
N ALA A 362 -3.93 17.69 6.19
CA ALA A 362 -3.86 19.10 6.52
C ALA A 362 -3.82 19.28 8.05
N PRO A 363 -2.64 19.54 8.66
CA PRO A 363 -2.47 19.43 10.12
C PRO A 363 -3.35 20.39 10.91
N ASP A 364 -3.57 21.61 10.40
CA ASP A 364 -4.40 22.62 11.09
C ASP A 364 -5.88 22.22 11.15
N GLU A 365 -6.42 21.67 10.07
CA GLU A 365 -7.83 21.25 10.00
C GLU A 365 -8.06 20.00 10.86
N ILE A 366 -7.12 19.06 10.83
CA ILE A 366 -7.15 17.88 11.70
C ILE A 366 -7.05 18.28 13.18
N ARG A 367 -6.17 19.22 13.52
CA ARG A 367 -6.07 19.76 14.89
C ARG A 367 -7.38 20.40 15.34
N GLY A 368 -8.01 21.21 14.48
CA GLY A 368 -9.31 21.82 14.79
C GLY A 368 -10.42 20.79 15.01
N LEU A 369 -10.46 19.73 14.20
CA LEU A 369 -11.39 18.61 14.40
C LEU A 369 -11.10 17.83 15.70
N ALA A 370 -9.82 17.63 16.04
CA ALA A 370 -9.42 16.98 17.28
C ALA A 370 -9.86 17.79 18.52
N GLN A 371 -9.67 19.11 18.51
CA GLN A 371 -10.12 20.00 19.57
C GLN A 371 -11.65 19.96 19.74
N ARG A 372 -12.41 20.03 18.65
CA ARG A 372 -13.88 19.88 18.67
C ARG A 372 -14.31 18.53 19.23
N LEU A 373 -13.57 17.45 18.94
CA LEU A 373 -13.85 16.14 19.54
C LEU A 373 -13.64 16.18 21.06
N GLY A 374 -12.52 16.74 21.54
CA GLY A 374 -12.24 16.88 22.98
C GLY A 374 -13.30 17.69 23.72
N GLU A 375 -13.83 18.75 23.11
CA GLU A 375 -14.94 19.55 23.66
C GLU A 375 -16.25 18.74 23.75
N ARG A 376 -16.55 17.92 22.74
CA ARG A 376 -17.77 17.07 22.66
C ARG A 376 -17.70 15.78 23.47
N ARG A 377 -16.49 15.30 23.76
CA ARG A 377 -16.18 14.03 24.43
C ARG A 377 -15.07 14.25 25.46
N PRO A 378 -15.38 14.87 26.62
CA PRO A 378 -14.36 15.15 27.65
C PRO A 378 -13.62 13.90 28.14
N GLU A 379 -14.25 12.73 28.06
CA GLU A 379 -13.64 11.43 28.39
C GLU A 379 -12.49 11.01 27.45
N LEU A 380 -12.37 11.65 26.27
CA LEU A 380 -11.30 11.43 25.30
C LEU A 380 -10.23 12.52 25.33
N ALA A 381 -10.31 13.49 26.24
CA ALA A 381 -9.44 14.69 26.22
C ALA A 381 -7.95 14.36 26.25
N LEU A 382 -7.52 13.41 27.11
CA LEU A 382 -6.11 13.01 27.21
C LEU A 382 -5.60 12.35 25.91
N GLN A 383 -6.42 11.51 25.30
CA GLN A 383 -6.11 10.86 24.04
C GLN A 383 -6.07 11.88 22.89
N VAL A 384 -6.94 12.88 22.90
CA VAL A 384 -6.93 14.00 21.95
C VAL A 384 -5.64 14.80 22.09
N ASP A 385 -5.22 15.13 23.31
CA ASP A 385 -3.99 15.87 23.57
C ASP A 385 -2.74 15.11 23.08
N ASP A 386 -2.67 13.79 23.33
CA ASP A 386 -1.60 12.93 22.80
C ASP A 386 -1.61 12.90 21.27
N PHE A 387 -2.77 12.70 20.65
CA PHE A 387 -2.92 12.71 19.21
C PHE A 387 -2.48 14.04 18.57
N VAL A 388 -2.87 15.18 19.17
CA VAL A 388 -2.45 16.50 18.71
C VAL A 388 -0.94 16.68 18.85
N ARG A 389 -0.33 16.18 19.94
CA ARG A 389 1.13 16.17 20.10
C ARG A 389 1.80 15.35 19.01
N GLN A 390 1.32 14.13 18.73
CA GLN A 390 1.87 13.28 17.66
C GLN A 390 1.79 13.98 16.30
N LEU A 391 0.67 14.62 15.98
CA LEU A 391 0.52 15.40 14.73
C LEU A 391 1.59 16.49 14.56
N THR A 392 2.04 17.13 15.64
CA THR A 392 3.07 18.18 15.55
C THR A 392 4.47 17.66 15.27
N GLN A 393 4.71 16.36 15.48
CA GLN A 393 5.99 15.72 15.24
C GLN A 393 6.10 15.17 13.81
N LEU A 394 5.00 15.17 13.05
CA LEU A 394 4.97 14.61 11.71
C LEU A 394 5.63 15.53 10.68
N PRO A 395 6.19 14.95 9.61
CA PRO A 395 6.64 15.68 8.43
C PRO A 395 5.53 16.60 7.90
N VAL A 396 5.83 17.91 7.82
CA VAL A 396 4.89 18.90 7.28
C VAL A 396 4.88 18.79 5.76
N VAL A 397 3.68 18.80 5.16
CA VAL A 397 3.50 18.94 3.70
C VAL A 397 4.06 20.28 3.27
N ASP A 398 5.03 20.25 2.35
CA ASP A 398 5.57 21.46 1.75
C ASP A 398 4.49 22.09 0.85
N ARG A 399 3.86 23.15 1.36
CA ARG A 399 2.82 23.90 0.65
C ARG A 399 3.40 24.97 -0.28
N VAL A 400 4.70 24.90 -0.63
CA VAL A 400 5.37 25.88 -1.51
C VAL A 400 4.61 26.12 -2.83
N ARG A 401 3.80 25.18 -3.31
CA ARG A 401 2.94 25.39 -4.49
C ARG A 401 1.64 26.11 -4.13
N SER A 402 1.45 27.30 -4.69
CA SER A 402 0.22 28.09 -4.53
C SER A 402 -1.00 27.33 -5.02
N ALA A 403 -2.06 27.26 -4.21
CA ALA A 403 -3.31 26.63 -4.61
C ALA A 403 -3.95 27.46 -5.74
N LEU A 404 -4.12 26.86 -6.92
CA LEU A 404 -4.83 27.52 -8.01
C LEU A 404 -6.32 27.67 -7.68
N PRO A 405 -6.94 28.79 -8.04
CA PRO A 405 -8.39 28.90 -8.06
C PRO A 405 -8.97 27.86 -9.02
N ARG A 406 -10.18 27.36 -8.71
CA ARG A 406 -10.85 26.38 -9.56
C ARG A 406 -11.10 26.92 -10.96
N LEU A 407 -10.44 26.29 -11.94
CA LEU A 407 -10.64 26.59 -13.35
C LEU A 407 -11.79 25.74 -13.90
N SER A 408 -12.66 26.36 -14.69
CA SER A 408 -13.67 25.68 -15.47
C SER A 408 -13.02 24.83 -16.58
N PRO A 409 -13.71 23.82 -17.14
CA PRO A 409 -13.16 23.02 -18.24
C PRO A 409 -12.62 23.86 -19.40
N ARG A 410 -13.31 24.95 -19.75
CA ARG A 410 -12.90 25.88 -20.82
C ARG A 410 -11.65 26.68 -20.44
N GLU A 411 -11.55 27.14 -19.20
CA GLU A 411 -10.37 27.83 -18.70
C GLU A 411 -9.15 26.90 -18.61
N SER A 412 -9.34 25.63 -18.22
CA SER A 412 -8.27 24.63 -18.21
C SER A 412 -7.77 24.33 -19.62
N VAL A 413 -8.67 24.16 -20.59
CA VAL A 413 -8.30 23.98 -22.01
C VAL A 413 -7.55 25.21 -22.54
N LEU A 414 -8.04 26.42 -22.24
CA LEU A 414 -7.36 27.66 -22.62
C LEU A 414 -5.98 27.76 -21.98
N ALA A 415 -5.83 27.47 -20.68
CA ALA A 415 -4.55 27.47 -19.98
C ALA A 415 -3.53 26.53 -20.65
N SER A 416 -3.93 25.28 -20.98
CA SER A 416 -3.07 24.34 -21.70
C SER A 416 -2.60 24.87 -23.06
N ARG A 417 -3.47 25.53 -23.82
CA ARG A 417 -3.15 26.16 -25.11
C ARG A 417 -2.28 27.42 -24.96
N LEU A 418 -2.42 28.15 -23.86
CA LEU A 418 -1.53 29.27 -23.58
C LEU A 418 -0.08 28.80 -23.33
N ARG A 419 0.15 27.59 -22.83
CA ARG A 419 1.51 27.06 -22.69
C ARG A 419 2.17 26.73 -24.02
N THR A 420 1.42 26.26 -25.02
CA THR A 420 1.97 25.86 -26.33
C THR A 420 2.40 27.02 -27.21
N GLY A 421 2.26 28.27 -26.75
CA GLY A 421 2.60 29.47 -27.52
C GLY A 421 1.52 29.93 -28.49
N ASP A 422 0.37 29.24 -28.54
CA ASP A 422 -0.72 29.57 -29.47
C ASP A 422 -1.21 31.01 -29.24
N SER A 423 -1.39 31.77 -30.32
CA SER A 423 -2.05 33.07 -30.27
C SER A 423 -3.53 32.89 -29.93
N LEU A 424 -4.17 33.88 -29.30
CA LEU A 424 -5.61 33.77 -28.97
C LEU A 424 -6.49 33.56 -30.21
N VAL A 425 -6.02 33.98 -31.39
CA VAL A 425 -6.66 33.74 -32.69
C VAL A 425 -6.56 32.26 -33.08
N SER A 426 -5.37 31.67 -33.02
CA SER A 426 -5.16 30.24 -33.28
C SER A 426 -5.95 29.36 -32.30
N VAL A 427 -6.00 29.75 -31.03
CA VAL A 427 -6.84 29.07 -30.03
C VAL A 427 -8.32 29.14 -30.41
N ALA A 428 -8.80 30.30 -30.88
CA ALA A 428 -10.19 30.48 -31.28
C ALA A 428 -10.56 29.59 -32.49
N GLU A 429 -9.68 29.52 -33.49
CA GLU A 429 -9.82 28.65 -34.66
C GLU A 429 -9.86 27.17 -34.25
N SER A 430 -8.91 26.72 -33.44
CA SER A 430 -8.82 25.32 -32.99
C SER A 430 -10.02 24.86 -32.16
N LEU A 431 -10.62 25.78 -31.40
CA LEU A 431 -11.80 25.52 -30.56
C LEU A 431 -13.13 25.81 -31.28
N SER A 432 -13.08 26.25 -32.55
CA SER A 432 -14.26 26.66 -33.33
C SER A 432 -15.16 27.69 -32.61
N VAL A 433 -14.53 28.68 -31.98
CA VAL A 433 -15.21 29.79 -31.28
C VAL A 433 -14.71 31.15 -31.75
N SER A 434 -15.42 32.24 -31.44
CA SER A 434 -14.95 33.58 -31.84
C SER A 434 -13.71 34.02 -31.06
N HIS A 435 -12.85 34.82 -31.69
CA HIS A 435 -11.69 35.44 -31.02
C HIS A 435 -12.08 36.26 -29.78
N ASN A 436 -13.22 36.95 -29.82
CA ASN A 436 -13.76 37.70 -28.67
C ASN A 436 -14.16 36.78 -27.50
N THR A 437 -14.64 35.56 -27.79
CA THR A 437 -14.93 34.55 -26.77
C THR A 437 -13.66 34.14 -26.03
N VAL A 438 -12.59 33.83 -26.77
CA VAL A 438 -11.29 33.45 -26.19
C VAL A 438 -10.68 34.61 -25.39
N LYS A 439 -10.78 35.85 -25.90
CA LYS A 439 -10.31 37.05 -25.18
C LYS A 439 -11.03 37.25 -23.84
N SER A 440 -12.34 37.05 -23.81
CA SER A 440 -13.14 37.13 -22.59
C SER A 440 -12.84 36.00 -21.60
N GLN A 441 -12.59 34.79 -22.10
CA GLN A 441 -12.14 33.66 -21.29
C GLN A 441 -10.75 33.91 -20.69
N ALA A 442 -9.80 34.45 -21.47
CA ALA A 442 -8.46 34.81 -21.01
C ALA A 442 -8.51 35.89 -19.91
N ARG A 443 -9.32 36.94 -20.07
CA ARG A 443 -9.52 37.95 -19.01
C ARG A 443 -10.09 37.35 -17.74
N THR A 444 -11.02 36.40 -17.86
CA THR A 444 -11.62 35.72 -16.70
C THR A 444 -10.59 34.82 -16.01
N LEU A 445 -9.79 34.08 -16.78
CA LEU A 445 -8.68 33.29 -16.28
C LEU A 445 -7.66 34.17 -15.52
N TYR A 446 -7.17 35.25 -16.13
CA TYR A 446 -6.19 36.15 -15.50
C TYR A 446 -6.75 36.77 -14.21
N ARG A 447 -7.99 37.25 -14.25
CA ARG A 447 -8.67 37.77 -13.06
C ARG A 447 -8.79 36.72 -11.96
N LYS A 448 -9.11 35.47 -12.29
CA LYS A 448 -9.15 34.37 -11.30
C LYS A 448 -7.80 34.14 -10.68
N LEU A 449 -6.74 34.11 -11.50
CA LEU A 449 -5.36 33.90 -11.06
C LEU A 449 -4.77 35.12 -10.32
N GLY A 450 -5.46 36.27 -10.29
CA GLY A 450 -4.95 37.49 -9.67
C GLY A 450 -3.84 38.18 -10.46
N VAL A 451 -3.71 37.87 -11.75
CA VAL A 451 -2.64 38.39 -12.63
C VAL A 451 -3.22 39.20 -13.78
N THR A 452 -2.35 39.91 -14.53
CA THR A 452 -2.79 40.79 -15.63
C THR A 452 -2.18 40.45 -16.98
N SER A 453 -1.12 39.63 -17.04
CA SER A 453 -0.43 39.27 -18.27
C SER A 453 -0.46 37.76 -18.55
N ARG A 454 -0.16 37.37 -19.80
CA ARG A 454 0.02 35.97 -20.18
C ARG A 454 1.21 35.34 -19.46
N ALA A 455 2.32 36.06 -19.35
CA ALA A 455 3.54 35.58 -18.71
C ALA A 455 3.26 35.27 -17.24
N ASP A 456 2.71 36.24 -16.49
CA ASP A 456 2.35 36.04 -15.08
C ASP A 456 1.31 34.91 -14.89
N ALA A 457 0.39 34.74 -15.85
CA ALA A 457 -0.56 33.64 -15.81
C ALA A 457 0.12 32.29 -16.03
N LEU A 458 1.09 32.21 -16.94
CA LEU A 458 1.89 31.00 -17.15
C LEU A 458 2.75 30.72 -15.92
N ASP A 459 3.42 31.72 -15.35
CA ASP A 459 4.24 31.57 -14.15
C ASP A 459 3.40 31.12 -12.94
N ALA A 460 2.20 31.68 -12.75
CA ALA A 460 1.27 31.25 -11.72
C ALA A 460 0.77 29.81 -11.93
N LEU A 461 0.50 29.43 -13.18
CA LEU A 461 0.08 28.06 -13.52
C LEU A 461 1.23 27.05 -13.38
N GLU A 462 2.47 27.42 -13.77
CA GLU A 462 3.68 26.61 -13.65
C GLU A 462 4.06 26.43 -12.18
N GLY A 463 4.09 27.51 -11.40
CA GLY A 463 4.40 27.49 -9.97
C GLY A 463 3.39 26.69 -9.13
N ALA A 464 2.17 26.54 -9.63
CA ALA A 464 1.16 25.67 -9.03
C ALA A 464 1.09 24.26 -9.65
N GLY A 465 1.98 23.94 -10.60
CA GLY A 465 2.03 22.62 -11.24
C GLY A 465 0.81 22.30 -12.10
N PHE A 466 0.12 23.29 -12.66
CA PHE A 466 -1.06 23.06 -13.50
C PHE A 466 -0.77 22.14 -14.68
N PHE A 467 0.43 22.28 -15.25
CA PHE A 467 0.86 21.60 -16.46
C PHE A 467 1.71 20.36 -16.21
N ASP A 468 2.08 20.11 -14.96
CA ASP A 468 2.96 19.01 -14.60
C ASP A 468 2.39 17.72 -15.08
#